data_AF-A0A3C0J2Y4-F1
#
_entry.id   AF-A0A3C0J2Y4-F1
#
_cell.length_a   1.000
_cell.length_b   1.000
_cell.length_c   1.000
_cell.angle_alpha   90.00
_cell.angle_beta   90.00
_cell.angle_gamma   90.00
#
_symmetry.space_group_name_H-M   'P 1'
#
loop_
_entity.id
_entity.type
_entity.pdbx_description
1 polymer ?
#
loop_
_entity_poly.entity_id
_entity_poly.type
_entity_poly.pdbx_seq_one_letter_code
_entity_poly.pdbx_strand_id
1 'polypeptide(L)'
;NNVLLDTDPQFNAFYGSGGALSTYSNKALDDLIDQGRTSTETKDRVAVYEKAFALLRDDAGGIGIIQYTLISASSTKVSWAPRPDGRIRAYDIGLRK
;
A
#
# COMPACT_ATOMS: atom_id res chain seq x y z
N ASN A 1 -6.39 10.79 -5.40
CA ASN A 1 -5.47 9.90 -4.65
C ASN A 1 -5.25 8.61 -5.42
N ASN A 2 -4.12 7.91 -5.28
CA ASN A 2 -3.96 6.57 -5.86
C ASN A 2 -4.40 5.52 -4.85
N VAL A 3 -5.62 5.00 -5.01
CA VAL A 3 -6.23 4.01 -4.09
C VAL A 3 -5.46 2.68 -4.06
N LEU A 4 -4.66 2.39 -5.08
CA LEU A 4 -3.83 1.18 -5.12
C LEU A 4 -2.67 1.19 -4.12
N LEU A 5 -2.35 2.36 -3.54
CA LEU A 5 -1.37 2.46 -2.44
C LEU A 5 -2.04 2.51 -1.06
N ASP A 6 -3.37 2.37 -0.99
CA ASP A 6 -4.00 2.09 0.29
C ASP A 6 -3.60 0.69 0.76
N THR A 7 -3.54 0.50 2.09
CA THR A 7 -3.19 -0.79 2.69
C THR A 7 -4.20 -1.87 2.34
N ASP A 8 -5.52 -1.59 2.40
CA ASP A 8 -6.56 -2.63 2.26
C ASP A 8 -6.48 -3.37 0.92
N PRO A 9 -6.48 -2.70 -0.25
CA PRO A 9 -6.51 -3.41 -1.53
C PRO A 9 -5.28 -4.27 -1.75
N GLN A 10 -4.10 -3.82 -1.31
CA GLN A 10 -2.87 -4.61 -1.41
C GLN A 10 -2.89 -5.78 -0.44
N PHE A 11 -3.15 -5.50 0.84
CA PHE A 11 -3.09 -6.51 1.88
C PHE A 11 -4.11 -7.63 1.66
N ASN A 12 -5.34 -7.28 1.27
CA ASN A 12 -6.37 -8.25 0.92
C ASN A 12 -6.01 -9.08 -0.33
N ALA A 13 -5.48 -8.45 -1.38
CA ALA A 13 -5.12 -9.16 -2.60
C ALA A 13 -4.03 -10.21 -2.38
N PHE A 14 -3.01 -9.89 -1.57
CA PHE A 14 -1.85 -10.76 -1.34
C PHE A 14 -2.02 -11.75 -0.18
N TYR A 15 -2.80 -11.42 0.86
CA TYR A 15 -2.83 -12.22 2.10
C TYR A 15 -4.22 -12.60 2.60
N GLY A 16 -5.28 -11.94 2.14
CA GLY A 16 -6.64 -12.35 2.48
C GLY A 16 -6.97 -13.71 1.89
N SER A 17 -7.75 -14.54 2.58
CA SER A 17 -8.05 -15.91 2.13
C SER A 17 -8.75 -15.96 0.75
N GLY A 18 -9.53 -14.93 0.42
CA GLY A 18 -10.17 -14.74 -0.89
C GLY A 18 -9.41 -13.83 -1.85
N GLY A 19 -8.17 -13.44 -1.50
CA GLY A 19 -7.34 -12.53 -2.28
C GLY A 19 -6.93 -13.13 -3.62
N ALA A 20 -7.00 -12.34 -4.69
CA ALA A 20 -6.71 -12.82 -6.05
C ALA A 20 -5.25 -13.31 -6.25
N LEU A 21 -4.33 -12.89 -5.38
CA LEU A 21 -2.92 -13.25 -5.41
C LEU A 21 -2.49 -14.02 -4.14
N SER A 22 -3.44 -14.37 -3.28
CA SER A 22 -3.14 -15.03 -2.01
C SER A 22 -2.95 -16.52 -2.19
N THR A 23 -1.89 -17.04 -1.57
CA THR A 23 -1.69 -18.48 -1.33
C THR A 23 -1.75 -18.81 0.17
N TYR A 24 -2.24 -17.86 0.97
CA TYR A 24 -2.31 -17.91 2.42
C TYR A 24 -3.78 -17.86 2.87
N SER A 25 -4.10 -18.51 4.00
CA SER A 25 -5.43 -18.43 4.58
C SER A 25 -5.34 -18.47 6.11
N ASN A 26 -5.88 -17.43 6.74
CA ASN A 26 -5.98 -17.34 8.19
C ASN A 26 -7.20 -16.48 8.55
N LYS A 27 -8.17 -17.10 9.22
CA LYS A 27 -9.41 -16.42 9.60
C LYS A 27 -9.17 -15.18 10.48
N ALA A 28 -8.24 -15.25 11.44
CA ALA A 28 -7.95 -14.11 12.31
C ALA A 28 -7.35 -12.94 11.51
N LEU A 29 -6.60 -13.23 10.44
CA LEU A 29 -6.12 -12.20 9.53
C LEU A 29 -7.28 -11.60 8.71
N ASP A 30 -8.17 -12.42 8.18
CA ASP A 30 -9.35 -11.95 7.44
C ASP A 30 -10.22 -11.03 8.31
N ASP A 31 -10.46 -11.39 9.58
CA ASP A 31 -11.22 -10.59 10.53
C ASP A 31 -10.56 -9.20 10.77
N LEU A 32 -9.22 -9.15 10.84
CA LEU A 32 -8.47 -7.90 10.98
C LEU A 32 -8.52 -7.04 9.72
N ILE A 33 -8.48 -7.67 8.53
CA ILE A 33 -8.62 -6.97 7.25
C ILE A 33 -10.01 -6.31 7.18
N ASP A 34 -11.07 -7.06 7.52
CA ASP A 34 -12.45 -6.55 7.55
C ASP A 34 -12.63 -5.41 8.55
N GLN A 35 -12.03 -5.52 9.73
CA GLN A 35 -12.02 -4.44 10.71
C GLN A 35 -11.27 -3.20 10.19
N GLY A 36 -10.13 -3.40 9.52
CA GLY A 36 -9.32 -2.32 8.98
C GLY A 36 -10.04 -1.51 7.90
N ARG A 37 -10.69 -2.19 6.95
CA ARG A 37 -11.45 -1.52 5.87
C ARG A 37 -12.73 -0.83 6.33
N THR A 38 -13.33 -1.27 7.43
CA THR A 38 -14.56 -0.67 7.97
C THR A 38 -14.30 0.41 9.03
N SER A 39 -13.06 0.58 9.47
CA SER A 39 -12.69 1.59 10.45
C SER A 39 -12.76 3.02 9.86
N THR A 40 -13.49 3.91 10.54
CA THR A 40 -13.63 5.31 10.14
C THR A 40 -12.52 6.20 10.69
N GLU A 41 -11.93 5.83 11.82
CA GLU A 41 -10.86 6.58 12.47
C GLU A 41 -9.50 6.14 11.96
N THR A 42 -8.71 7.10 11.46
CA THR A 42 -7.40 6.78 10.84
C THR A 42 -6.46 6.10 11.83
N LYS A 43 -6.46 6.53 13.09
CA LYS A 43 -5.60 5.96 14.14
C LYS A 43 -5.95 4.50 14.43
N ASP A 44 -7.23 4.19 14.49
CA ASP A 44 -7.72 2.84 14.78
C ASP A 44 -7.43 1.92 13.59
N ARG A 45 -7.66 2.41 12.36
CA ARG A 45 -7.29 1.69 11.13
C ARG A 45 -5.80 1.33 11.09
N VAL A 46 -4.92 2.26 11.46
CA VAL A 46 -3.47 2.01 11.54
C VAL A 46 -3.17 0.92 12.57
N ALA A 47 -3.72 1.02 13.78
CA ALA A 47 -3.48 0.04 14.84
C ALA A 47 -3.99 -1.37 14.47
N VAL A 48 -5.08 -1.48 13.72
CA VAL A 48 -5.61 -2.76 13.23
C VAL A 48 -4.67 -3.36 12.18
N TYR A 49 -4.20 -2.58 11.21
CA TYR A 49 -3.26 -3.09 10.21
C TYR A 49 -1.89 -3.44 10.79
N GLU A 50 -1.40 -2.72 11.81
CA GLU A 50 -0.18 -3.10 12.53
C GLU A 50 -0.32 -4.50 13.17
N LYS A 51 -1.48 -4.82 13.75
CA LYS A 51 -1.77 -6.16 14.27
C LYS A 51 -1.82 -7.21 13.15
N ALA A 52 -2.43 -6.87 12.01
CA ALA A 52 -2.50 -7.76 10.85
C ALA A 52 -1.10 -8.11 10.30
N PHE A 53 -0.21 -7.11 10.16
CA PHE A 53 1.17 -7.31 9.74
C PHE A 53 1.98 -8.11 10.77
N ALA A 54 1.75 -7.90 12.07
CA ALA A 54 2.40 -8.69 13.12
C ALA A 54 2.00 -10.16 13.04
N LEU A 55 0.69 -10.46 12.89
CA LEU A 55 0.20 -11.82 12.71
C LEU A 55 0.80 -12.48 11.45
N LEU A 56 0.78 -11.78 10.32
CA LEU A 56 1.33 -12.28 9.06
C LEU A 56 2.83 -12.61 9.18
N ARG A 57 3.59 -11.75 9.88
CA ARG A 57 5.02 -11.97 10.17
C ARG A 57 5.22 -13.21 11.03
N ASP A 58 4.46 -13.33 12.11
CA ASP A 58 4.64 -14.40 13.11
C ASP A 58 4.27 -15.77 12.52
N ASP A 59 3.28 -15.81 11.62
CA ASP A 59 2.89 -17.02 10.87
C ASP A 59 3.77 -17.30 9.64
N ALA A 60 4.69 -16.39 9.31
CA ALA A 60 5.47 -16.39 8.07
C ALA A 60 4.59 -16.50 6.80
N GLY A 61 3.39 -15.93 6.82
CA GLY A 61 2.43 -15.94 5.70
C GLY A 61 2.86 -15.08 4.50
N GLY A 62 3.89 -14.24 4.68
CA GLY A 62 4.54 -13.48 3.63
C GLY A 62 5.96 -13.08 4.03
N ILE A 63 6.86 -12.98 3.06
CA ILE A 63 8.25 -12.55 3.27
C ILE A 63 8.50 -11.29 2.46
N GLY A 64 8.73 -10.17 3.14
CA GLY A 64 9.18 -8.94 2.50
C GLY A 64 10.62 -9.08 2.02
N ILE A 65 10.82 -9.10 0.70
CA ILE A 65 12.16 -9.30 0.10
C ILE A 65 12.86 -7.95 -0.11
N ILE A 66 12.17 -6.99 -0.74
CA ILE A 66 12.70 -5.66 -1.03
C ILE A 66 11.60 -4.60 -0.93
N GLN A 67 11.98 -3.41 -0.49
CA GLN A 67 11.22 -2.19 -0.71
C GLN A 67 12.02 -1.33 -1.68
N TYR A 68 11.52 -1.11 -2.90
CA TYR A 68 12.22 -0.29 -3.88
C TYR A 68 12.04 1.20 -3.58
N THR A 69 13.06 1.99 -3.92
CA THR A 69 13.01 3.45 -3.90
C THR A 69 12.83 3.97 -5.33
N LEU A 70 11.85 4.85 -5.53
CA LEU A 70 11.65 5.55 -6.79
C LEU A 70 12.61 6.74 -6.85
N ILE A 71 13.63 6.64 -7.71
CA ILE A 71 14.54 7.75 -8.02
C ILE A 71 13.98 8.48 -9.24
N SER A 72 13.86 9.80 -9.16
CA SER A 72 13.35 10.63 -10.25
C SER A 72 14.27 11.81 -10.51
N ALA A 73 14.43 12.15 -11.78
CA ALA A 73 15.16 13.33 -12.23
C ALA A 73 14.36 14.02 -13.34
N SER A 74 14.45 15.34 -13.39
CA SER A 74 13.87 16.15 -14.46
C SER A 74 14.85 17.22 -14.90
N SER A 75 14.67 17.72 -16.12
CA SER A 75 15.44 18.87 -16.60
C SER A 75 15.21 20.07 -15.67
N THR A 76 16.23 20.91 -15.48
CA THR A 76 16.09 22.17 -14.75
C THR A 76 15.09 23.13 -15.39
N LYS A 77 14.73 22.92 -16.67
CA LYS A 77 13.69 23.66 -17.38
C LYS A 77 12.26 23.18 -17.07
N VAL A 78 12.11 22.07 -16.37
CA VAL A 78 10.81 21.46 -16.07
C VAL A 78 10.39 21.77 -14.63
N SER A 79 9.15 22.23 -14.46
CA SER A 79 8.49 22.34 -13.16
C SER A 79 7.63 21.09 -12.95
N TRP A 80 8.14 20.15 -12.15
CA TRP A 80 7.45 18.92 -11.80
C TRP A 80 8.08 18.35 -10.52
N ALA A 81 7.28 17.66 -9.70
CA ALA A 81 7.73 16.97 -8.51
C ALA A 81 7.37 15.48 -8.58
N PRO A 82 8.25 14.57 -8.13
CA PRO A 82 7.95 13.15 -8.10
C PRO A 82 6.80 12.85 -7.14
N ARG A 83 6.04 11.81 -7.49
CA ARG A 83 4.91 11.33 -6.71
C ARG A 83 5.28 10.01 -6.02
N PRO A 84 4.81 9.75 -4.79
CA PRO A 84 5.03 8.46 -4.12
C PRO A 84 4.47 7.26 -4.89
N ASP A 85 3.45 7.48 -5.73
CA ASP A 85 2.84 6.45 -6.59
C ASP A 85 3.56 6.22 -7.92
N GLY A 86 4.68 6.89 -8.17
CA GLY A 86 5.47 6.76 -9.39
C GLY A 86 4.76 7.23 -10.68
N ARG A 87 3.51 7.70 -10.60
CA ARG A 87 2.76 8.14 -11.78
C ARG A 87 3.33 9.44 -12.30
N ILE A 88 3.52 9.55 -13.61
CA ILE A 88 3.82 10.82 -14.29
C ILE A 88 2.53 11.33 -14.90
N ARG A 89 1.98 12.40 -14.35
CA ARG A 89 0.76 13.03 -14.85
C ARG A 89 1.15 14.23 -15.68
N ALA A 90 0.84 14.21 -16.97
CA ALA A 90 1.16 15.32 -17.88
C ALA A 90 0.58 16.66 -17.38
N TYR A 91 -0.60 16.63 -16.76
CA TYR A 91 -1.25 17.80 -16.16
C TYR A 91 -0.44 18.45 -15.02
N ASP A 92 0.41 17.69 -14.31
CA ASP A 92 1.24 18.18 -13.22
C ASP A 92 2.59 18.76 -13.72
N ILE A 93 2.85 18.74 -15.03
CA ILE A 93 4.12 19.17 -15.63
C ILE A 93 3.99 20.58 -16.19
N GLY A 94 4.92 21.46 -15.81
CA GLY A 94 5.09 22.79 -16.39
C GLY A 94 6.51 23.04 -16.88
N LEU A 95 6.72 24.20 -17.52
CA LEU A 95 8.03 24.72 -17.85
C LEU A 95 8.40 25.82 -16.86
N ARG A 96 9.67 25.85 -16.43
CA ARG A 96 10.23 26.96 -15.67
C ARG A 96 10.58 28.09 -16.63
N LYS A 97 10.36 29.33 -16.19
CA LYS A 97 10.79 30.53 -16.92
C LYS A 97 12.30 30.66 -16.92
#